data_AF-A0A352Q3Z3-F1
#
_entry.id   AF-A0A352Q3Z3-F1
#
_cell.length_a   1.000
_cell.length_b   1.000
_cell.length_c   1.000
_cell.angle_alpha   90.00
_cell.angle_beta   90.00
_cell.angle_gamma   90.00
#
_symmetry.space_group_name_H-M   'P 1'
#
loop_
_entity.id
_entity.type
_entity.pdbx_description
1 polymer ?
#
loop_
_entity_poly.entity_id
_entity_poly.type
_entity_poly.pdbx_seq_one_letter_code
_entity_poly.pdbx_strand_id
1 'polypeptide(L)' 'AIENPEQFIIDRKRPRQHISFGFGIHRCVGNRLAELQLKILWEEILKLWPEPCIEVVGEPKRVYSPVVRGYTEMPVRINA' A
#
# COMPACT_ATOMS: atom_id res chain seq x y z
N ALA A 1 9.63 15.93 9.49
CA ALA A 1 9.70 15.68 8.03
C ALA A 1 8.30 15.53 7.41
N ILE A 2 7.42 14.70 7.99
CA ILE A 2 6.05 14.46 7.50
C ILE A 2 5.06 14.81 8.62
N GLU A 3 4.11 15.70 8.35
CA GLU A 3 3.04 16.13 9.26
C GLU A 3 1.96 15.04 9.40
N ASN A 4 1.37 14.82 10.58
CA ASN A 4 0.36 13.76 10.80
C ASN A 4 0.75 12.38 10.19
N PRO A 5 1.92 11.82 10.53
CA PRO A 5 2.49 10.65 9.84
C PRO A 5 1.68 9.35 10.03
N GLU A 6 0.90 9.25 11.11
CA GLU A 6 0.04 8.10 11.40
C GLU A 6 -1.29 8.12 10.62
N GLN A 7 -1.59 9.22 9.89
CA GLN A 7 -2.79 9.33 9.08
C GLN A 7 -2.52 8.95 7.62
N PHE A 8 -3.39 8.11 7.07
CA PHE A 8 -3.41 7.75 5.65
C PHE A 8 -4.12 8.86 4.85
N ILE A 9 -3.33 9.67 4.14
CA ILE A 9 -3.79 10.84 3.37
C ILE A 9 -3.31 10.67 1.93
N ILE A 10 -4.23 10.39 1.00
CA ILE A 10 -3.91 10.01 -0.39
C ILE A 10 -3.38 11.19 -1.24
N ASP A 11 -3.83 12.41 -0.94
CA ASP A 11 -3.49 13.65 -1.64
C ASP A 11 -2.41 14.47 -0.91
N ARG A 12 -1.72 13.83 0.05
CA ARG A 12 -0.64 14.44 0.84
C ARG A 12 0.38 15.12 -0.08
N LYS A 13 0.74 16.37 0.23
CA LYS A 13 1.80 17.10 -0.48
C LYS A 13 3.15 16.40 -0.33
N ARG A 14 3.88 16.26 -1.45
CA ARG A 14 5.22 15.64 -1.54
C ARG A 14 5.28 14.21 -0.94
N PRO A 15 4.43 13.27 -1.36
CA PRO A 15 4.34 11.95 -0.73
C PRO A 15 5.59 11.09 -0.98
N ARG A 16 6.37 11.39 -2.04
CA ARG A 16 7.61 10.70 -2.44
C ARG A 16 8.82 10.95 -1.51
N GLN A 17 8.64 11.64 -0.38
CA GLN A 17 9.69 11.83 0.63
C GLN A 17 9.84 10.63 1.58
N HIS A 18 8.99 9.61 1.47
CA HIS A 18 9.13 8.37 2.23
C HIS A 18 10.42 7.61 1.87
N ILE A 19 10.91 6.81 2.82
CA ILE A 19 12.14 6.02 2.68
C ILE A 19 11.88 4.52 2.47
N SER A 20 10.65 4.12 2.12
CA SER A 20 10.29 2.70 1.93
C SER A 20 11.08 2.01 0.82
N PHE A 21 11.58 2.77 -0.16
CA PHE A 21 12.45 2.29 -1.23
C PHE A 21 13.95 2.58 -0.98
N GLY A 22 14.31 3.01 0.22
CA GLY A 22 15.66 3.43 0.57
C GLY A 22 16.09 4.76 -0.06
N PHE A 23 17.38 5.05 0.06
CA PHE A 23 18.03 6.27 -0.45
C PHE A 23 19.49 5.98 -0.82
N GLY A 24 20.10 6.83 -1.65
CA GLY A 24 21.50 6.70 -2.06
C GLY A 24 21.73 5.63 -3.14
N ILE A 25 22.95 5.10 -3.21
CA ILE A 25 23.40 4.19 -4.28
C ILE A 25 22.68 2.83 -4.27
N HIS A 26 22.04 2.46 -3.16
CA HIS A 26 21.26 1.24 -3.01
C HIS A 26 19.74 1.47 -3.03
N ARG A 27 19.29 2.65 -3.48
CA ARG A 27 17.86 2.92 -3.67
C ARG A 27 17.26 1.84 -4.57
N CYS A 28 16.09 1.34 -4.19
CA CYS A 28 15.43 0.21 -4.84
C CYS A 28 15.37 0.39 -6.36
N VAL A 29 16.08 -0.49 -7.08
CA VAL A 29 16.11 -0.52 -8.55
C VAL A 29 14.74 -0.86 -9.14
N GLY A 30 13.92 -1.60 -8.40
CA GLY A 30 12.58 -2.04 -8.83
C GLY A 30 11.43 -1.08 -8.48
N ASN A 31 11.70 0.10 -7.91
CA ASN A 31 10.62 0.95 -7.39
C ASN A 31 9.59 1.34 -8.45
N ARG A 32 10.02 1.56 -9.70
CA ARG A 32 9.13 1.92 -10.81
C ARG A 32 8.22 0.78 -11.24
N LEU A 33 8.71 -0.46 -11.17
CA LEU A 33 7.89 -1.64 -11.46
C LEU A 33 6.82 -1.83 -10.38
N ALA A 34 7.21 -1.71 -9.10
CA ALA A 34 6.26 -1.79 -7.99
C ALA A 34 5.18 -0.69 -8.05
N GLU A 35 5.57 0.55 -8.35
CA GLU A 35 4.63 1.67 -8.55
C GLU A 35 3.66 1.40 -9.71
N LEU A 36 4.15 0.85 -10.83
CA LEU A 36 3.31 0.49 -11.99
C LEU A 36 2.30 -0.60 -11.63
N GLN A 37 2.73 -1.66 -10.95
CA GLN A 37 1.84 -2.76 -10.52
C GLN A 37 0.72 -2.25 -9.62
N LEU A 38 1.03 -1.39 -8.64
CA LEU A 38 0.03 -0.79 -7.77
C LEU A 38 -0.92 0.14 -8.53
N LYS A 39 -0.41 0.92 -9.49
CA LYS A 39 -1.24 1.79 -10.33
C LYS A 39 -2.25 0.96 -11.11
N ILE A 40 -1.80 -0.07 -11.82
CA ILE A 40 -2.68 -0.96 -12.61
C ILE A 40 -3.69 -1.65 -11.70
N LEU A 41 -3.26 -2.16 -10.54
CA LEU A 41 -4.16 -2.80 -9.57
C LEU A 41 -5.33 -1.88 -9.18
N TRP A 42 -5.04 -0.63 -8.82
CA TRP A 42 -6.10 0.33 -8.45
C TRP A 42 -6.93 0.79 -9.64
N GLU A 43 -6.33 0.99 -10.81
CA GLU A 43 -7.06 1.34 -12.04
C GLU A 43 -8.09 0.26 -12.42
N GLU A 44 -7.74 -1.02 -12.30
CA GLU A 44 -8.65 -2.12 -12.63
C GLU A 44 -9.65 -2.41 -11.51
N ILE A 45 -9.23 -2.36 -10.24
CA ILE A 45 -10.14 -2.52 -9.09
C ILE A 45 -11.26 -1.48 -9.13
N LEU A 46 -10.93 -0.20 -9.36
CA LEU A 46 -11.92 0.88 -9.38
C LEU A 46 -12.86 0.82 -10.59
N LYS A 47 -12.45 0.19 -11.70
CA LYS A 47 -13.35 -0.10 -12.83
C LYS A 47 -14.31 -1.23 -12.53
N LEU A 48 -13.82 -2.29 -11.88
CA LEU A 48 -14.62 -3.47 -11.55
C LEU A 48 -15.60 -3.19 -10.41
N TRP A 49 -15.18 -2.43 -9.40
CA TRP A 49 -15.94 -2.10 -8.20
C TRP A 49 -15.98 -0.58 -8.01
N PRO A 50 -16.89 0.11 -8.72
CA PRO A 50 -16.95 1.58 -8.73
C PRO A 50 -17.26 2.19 -7.36
N GLU A 51 -17.94 1.44 -6.50
CA GLU A 51 -18.12 1.79 -5.09
C GLU A 51 -17.15 0.97 -4.24
N PRO A 52 -16.34 1.62 -3.38
CA PRO A 52 -15.34 0.93 -2.58
C PRO A 52 -16.02 0.04 -1.54
N CYS A 53 -15.96 -1.27 -1.76
CA CYS A 53 -16.66 -2.30 -0.97
C CYS A 53 -15.72 -3.40 -0.46
N ILE A 54 -14.40 -3.15 -0.44
CA ILE A 54 -13.44 -4.09 0.17
C ILE A 54 -13.49 -3.91 1.68
N GLU A 55 -14.22 -4.78 2.35
CA GLU A 55 -14.35 -4.81 3.79
C GLU A 55 -13.38 -5.83 4.39
N VAL A 56 -12.56 -5.41 5.36
CA VAL A 56 -11.78 -6.35 6.17
C VAL A 56 -12.71 -6.96 7.21
N VAL A 57 -12.97 -8.27 7.12
CA VAL A 57 -14.01 -8.97 7.91
C VAL A 57 -13.46 -9.78 9.08
N GLY A 58 -12.17 -9.68 9.34
CA GLY A 58 -11.51 -10.38 10.44
C GLY A 58 -10.10 -9.87 10.66
N GLU A 59 -9.50 -10.27 11.79
CA GLU A 59 -8.18 -9.80 12.19
C GLU A 59 -7.09 -10.28 11.21
N PRO A 60 -6.34 -9.36 10.58
CA PRO A 60 -5.24 -9.73 9.69
C PRO A 60 -4.08 -10.38 10.46
N LYS A 61 -3.51 -11.45 9.91
CA LYS A 61 -2.29 -12.06 10.47
C LYS A 61 -1.04 -11.42 9.87
N ARG A 62 -0.13 -11.00 10.75
CA ARG A 62 1.12 -10.34 10.38
C ARG A 62 2.22 -11.35 10.12
N VAL A 63 3.11 -11.00 9.20
CA VAL A 63 4.38 -11.70 9.03
C VAL A 63 5.21 -11.55 10.31
N TYR A 64 5.74 -12.66 10.84
CA TYR A 64 6.70 -12.64 11.95
C TYR A 64 8.10 -12.33 11.42
N SER A 65 8.43 -11.03 11.28
CA SER A 65 9.71 -10.58 10.76
C SER A 65 10.12 -9.23 11.37
N PRO A 66 11.41 -9.03 11.69
CA PRO A 66 11.93 -7.73 12.11
C PRO A 66 12.13 -6.75 10.94
N VAL A 67 12.08 -7.23 9.68
CA VAL A 67 12.33 -6.42 8.48
C VAL A 67 11.05 -6.25 7.66
N VAL A 68 10.27 -7.32 7.50
CA VAL A 68 9.08 -7.32 6.64
C VAL A 68 7.84 -6.94 7.44
N ARG A 69 7.31 -5.74 7.17
CA ARG A 69 6.01 -5.29 7.70
C ARG A 69 4.89 -5.62 6.70
N GLY A 70 4.42 -6.86 6.72
CA GLY A 70 3.37 -7.35 5.82
C GLY A 70 2.33 -8.24 6.51
N TYR A 71 1.40 -8.74 5.72
CA TYR A 71 0.34 -9.65 6.16
C TYR A 71 0.51 -11.00 5.46
N THR A 72 0.38 -12.10 6.19
CA THR A 72 0.29 -13.45 5.62
C THR A 72 -1.14 -13.80 5.25
N GLU A 73 -2.10 -13.26 6.00
CA GLU A 73 -3.54 -13.44 5.78
C GLU A 73 -4.27 -12.13 6.09
N MET A 74 -5.22 -11.76 5.23
CA MET A 74 -6.13 -10.62 5.44
C MET A 74 -7.50 -11.00 4.88
N PRO A 75 -8.45 -11.43 5.73
CA PRO A 75 -9.77 -11.84 5.26
C PRO A 75 -10.58 -10.63 4.83
N VAL A 76 -11.07 -10.65 3.58
CA VAL A 76 -11.86 -9.55 3.01
C VAL A 76 -13.15 -10.06 2.36
N ARG A 77 -14.17 -9.20 2.37
CA ARG A 77 -15.37 -9.30 1.53
C ARG A 77 -15.29 -8.21 0.46
N ILE A 78 -15.75 -8.51 -0.75
CA ILE A 78 -15.77 -7.57 -1.88
C ILE A 78 -17.17 -7.64 -2.50
N ASN A 79 -17.80 -6.49 -2.71
CA ASN A 79 -19.18 -6.31 -3.21
C ASN A 79 -20.22 -7.06 -2.38
N ALA A 80 -20.52 -6.53 -1.20
CA ALA A 80 -21.79 -6.82 -0.55
C ALA A 80 -22.95 -6.24 -1.37
#